data_AF-A0A843TR26-F1
#
_entry.id   AF-A0A843TR26-F1
#
_cell.length_a   1.000
_cell.length_b   1.000
_cell.length_c   1.000
_cell.angle_alpha   90.00
_cell.angle_beta   90.00
_cell.angle_gamma   90.00
#
_symmetry.space_group_name_H-M   'P 1'
#
loop_
_entity.id
_entity.type
_entity.pdbx_description
1 polymer ?
#
loop_
_entity_poly.entity_id
_entity_poly.type
_entity_poly.pdbx_seq_one_letter_code
_entity_poly.pdbx_strand_id
1 'polypeptide(L)'
;MSAVSELDFVRMKNRVKLRKSTLSNPESKLLFVIRIHGSKDMHPRTRKTLHLLRLRQIFDGVFLKANQATLNMLLRVEPFVTYGYPNLKNVKELVYKKGTGKVDKQRVPLTDNNLIEQALGSHGVICLEDIVHEIATVGPHFKETTSFLYPFKLKKPEDGVLHKKKRPYKDGGDTGNREDKINDLISMMN
;
A
#
# COMPACT_ATOMS: atom_id res chain seq x y z
N MET A 1 -2.50 -26.13 10.84
CA MET A 1 -2.70 -24.69 11.12
C MET A 1 -2.61 -24.51 12.63
N SER A 2 -2.05 -23.41 13.15
CA SER A 2 -1.95 -23.18 14.60
C SER A 2 -3.25 -22.56 15.14
N ALA A 3 -3.61 -22.83 16.40
CA ALA A 3 -4.79 -22.25 17.06
C ALA A 3 -4.80 -20.70 17.01
N VAL A 4 -3.61 -20.09 17.08
CA VAL A 4 -3.42 -18.64 16.94
C VAL A 4 -3.86 -18.15 15.55
N SER A 5 -3.53 -18.90 14.48
CA SER A 5 -3.92 -18.56 13.11
C SER A 5 -5.42 -18.68 12.85
N GLU A 6 -6.12 -19.56 13.56
CA GLU A 6 -7.57 -19.72 13.49
C GLU A 6 -8.31 -18.59 14.21
N LEU A 7 -7.84 -18.19 15.40
CA LEU A 7 -8.35 -17.02 16.11
C LEU A 7 -8.20 -15.73 15.28
N ASP A 8 -7.06 -15.56 14.60
CA ASP A 8 -6.85 -14.45 13.67
C ASP A 8 -7.86 -14.47 12.51
N PHE A 9 -8.22 -15.65 12.00
CA PHE A 9 -9.23 -15.79 10.96
C PHE A 9 -10.65 -15.44 11.44
N VAL A 10 -11.02 -15.83 12.66
CA VAL A 10 -12.29 -15.44 13.30
C VAL A 10 -12.34 -13.92 13.50
N ARG A 11 -11.27 -13.33 14.05
CA ARG A 11 -11.14 -11.87 14.23
C ARG A 11 -11.26 -11.13 12.91
N MET A 12 -10.61 -11.63 11.85
CA MET A 12 -10.71 -11.09 10.50
C MET A 12 -12.16 -11.08 10.00
N LYS A 13 -12.88 -12.20 10.12
CA LYS A 13 -14.30 -12.29 9.72
C LYS A 13 -15.17 -11.29 10.48
N ASN A 14 -14.97 -11.20 11.80
CA ASN A 14 -15.75 -10.31 12.65
C ASN A 14 -15.50 -8.83 12.34
N ARG A 15 -14.24 -8.43 12.08
CA ARG A 15 -13.90 -7.05 11.65
C ARG A 15 -14.61 -6.66 10.36
N VAL A 16 -14.58 -7.55 9.36
CA VAL A 16 -15.24 -7.30 8.08
C VAL A 16 -16.75 -7.17 8.30
N LYS A 17 -17.38 -8.08 9.05
CA LYS A 17 -18.83 -8.01 9.33
C LYS A 17 -19.22 -6.70 10.03
N LEU A 18 -18.46 -6.31 11.05
CA LEU A 18 -18.74 -5.12 11.87
C LEU A 18 -18.56 -3.81 11.09
N ARG A 19 -17.56 -3.74 10.20
CA ARG A 19 -17.17 -2.49 9.50
C ARG A 19 -17.69 -2.37 8.08
N LYS A 20 -18.37 -3.39 7.55
CA LYS A 20 -18.94 -3.36 6.19
C LYS A 20 -20.05 -2.31 6.06
N SER A 21 -20.78 -2.03 7.15
CA SER A 21 -21.84 -1.01 7.18
C SER A 21 -21.30 0.43 7.26
N THR A 22 -20.04 0.63 7.69
CA THR A 22 -19.45 1.96 7.93
C THR A 22 -18.52 2.43 6.81
N LEU A 23 -18.32 1.64 5.74
CA LEU A 23 -17.54 2.04 4.57
C LEU A 23 -18.41 2.88 3.64
N SER A 24 -18.83 4.07 4.07
CA SER A 24 -19.32 5.11 3.17
C SER A 24 -18.12 5.81 2.52
N ASN A 25 -18.25 6.12 1.22
CA ASN A 25 -17.30 6.78 0.31
C ASN A 25 -15.91 7.15 0.88
N PRO A 26 -14.81 6.62 0.30
CA PRO A 26 -13.47 6.98 0.75
C PRO A 26 -13.22 8.47 0.55
N GLU A 27 -12.65 9.13 1.56
CA GLU A 27 -12.33 10.57 1.53
C GLU A 27 -11.31 10.93 0.45
N SER A 28 -10.46 9.96 0.05
CA SER A 28 -9.55 10.08 -1.08
C SER A 28 -9.68 8.90 -2.04
N LYS A 29 -9.49 9.17 -3.34
CA LYS A 29 -9.42 8.14 -4.38
C LYS A 29 -8.11 7.35 -4.35
N LEU A 30 -7.08 7.88 -3.69
CA LEU A 30 -5.73 7.30 -3.63
C LEU A 30 -5.40 6.86 -2.21
N LEU A 31 -4.89 5.64 -2.08
CA LEU A 31 -4.35 5.11 -0.84
C LEU A 31 -2.87 4.76 -1.02
N PHE A 32 -2.07 5.04 0.00
CA PHE A 32 -0.76 4.40 0.15
C PHE A 32 -0.83 3.40 1.30
N VAL A 33 -0.42 2.16 1.04
CA VAL A 33 -0.51 1.05 1.98
C VAL A 33 0.88 0.52 2.28
N ILE A 34 1.21 0.42 3.55
CA ILE A 34 2.50 -0.06 4.05
C ILE A 34 2.28 -1.33 4.87
N ARG A 35 3.07 -2.36 4.61
CA ARG A 35 3.11 -3.54 5.48
C ARG A 35 3.99 -3.29 6.70
N ILE A 36 3.42 -3.41 7.89
CA ILE A 36 4.12 -3.09 9.16
C ILE A 36 4.34 -4.29 10.08
N HIS A 37 3.73 -5.45 9.76
CA HIS A 37 3.93 -6.68 10.55
C HIS A 37 4.36 -7.89 9.70
N GLY A 38 5.11 -8.78 10.36
CA GLY A 38 5.60 -10.04 9.79
C GLY A 38 4.53 -11.11 9.60
N SER A 39 4.93 -12.24 9.01
CA SER A 39 4.03 -13.35 8.63
C SER A 39 3.81 -14.40 9.73
N LYS A 40 4.39 -14.22 10.93
CA LYS A 40 4.30 -15.23 12.00
C LYS A 40 2.84 -15.47 12.39
N ASP A 41 2.44 -16.75 12.42
CA ASP A 41 1.08 -17.22 12.74
C ASP A 41 -0.04 -16.66 11.84
N MET A 42 0.29 -16.19 10.63
CA MET A 42 -0.68 -15.64 9.69
C MET A 42 -1.48 -16.74 8.98
N HIS A 43 -2.81 -16.63 9.05
CA HIS A 43 -3.72 -17.50 8.31
C HIS A 43 -3.46 -17.47 6.78
N PRO A 44 -3.50 -18.61 6.07
CA PRO A 44 -3.20 -18.66 4.63
C PRO A 44 -4.03 -17.72 3.76
N ARG A 45 -5.31 -17.51 4.10
CA ARG A 45 -6.17 -16.56 3.37
C ARG A 45 -5.69 -15.10 3.51
N THR A 46 -5.23 -14.70 4.70
CA THR A 46 -4.67 -13.36 4.93
C THR A 46 -3.38 -13.18 4.15
N ARG A 47 -2.52 -14.20 4.13
CA ARG A 47 -1.30 -14.21 3.31
C ARG A 47 -1.61 -14.05 1.82
N LYS A 48 -2.60 -14.79 1.32
CA LYS A 48 -3.06 -14.68 -0.07
C LYS A 48 -3.55 -13.27 -0.39
N THR A 49 -4.33 -12.63 0.50
CA THR A 49 -4.76 -11.24 0.31
C THR A 49 -3.59 -10.25 0.28
N LEU A 50 -2.62 -10.37 1.19
CA LEU A 50 -1.40 -9.54 1.16
C LEU A 50 -0.60 -9.74 -0.13
N HIS A 51 -0.49 -10.97 -0.64
CA HIS A 51 0.20 -11.26 -1.90
C HIS A 51 -0.51 -10.63 -3.10
N LEU A 52 -1.85 -10.66 -3.13
CA LEU A 52 -2.66 -9.99 -4.17
C LEU A 52 -2.45 -8.46 -4.14
N LEU A 53 -2.33 -7.88 -2.96
CA LEU A 53 -1.96 -6.47 -2.76
C LEU A 53 -0.47 -6.19 -3.02
N ARG A 54 0.33 -7.21 -3.35
CA ARG A 54 1.79 -7.15 -3.57
C ARG A 54 2.61 -6.75 -2.34
N LEU A 55 2.06 -6.90 -1.14
CA LEU A 55 2.69 -6.58 0.16
C LEU A 55 3.37 -7.82 0.77
N ARG A 56 4.49 -8.27 0.18
CA ARG A 56 5.11 -9.57 0.50
C ARG A 56 6.08 -9.51 1.68
N GLN A 57 6.79 -8.41 1.83
CA GLN A 57 7.79 -8.18 2.87
C GLN A 57 7.36 -7.04 3.79
N ILE A 58 7.92 -7.03 5.00
CA ILE A 58 7.74 -5.90 5.92
C ILE A 58 8.34 -4.65 5.26
N PHE A 59 7.65 -3.52 5.41
CA PHE A 59 7.97 -2.22 4.83
C PHE A 59 7.89 -2.18 3.29
N ASP A 60 7.18 -3.12 2.68
CA ASP A 60 6.65 -2.91 1.33
C ASP A 60 5.55 -1.85 1.36
N GLY A 61 5.64 -0.89 0.43
CA GLY A 61 4.64 0.14 0.18
C GLY A 61 4.02 0.00 -1.21
N VAL A 62 2.73 0.22 -1.35
CA VAL A 62 2.03 0.25 -2.65
C VAL A 62 0.98 1.37 -2.71
N PHE A 63 0.80 1.96 -3.89
CA PHE A 63 -0.37 2.78 -4.19
C PHE A 63 -1.54 1.91 -4.60
N LEU A 64 -2.74 2.21 -4.11
CA LEU A 64 -3.98 1.54 -4.50
C LEU A 64 -5.08 2.56 -4.75
N LYS A 65 -5.94 2.26 -5.73
CA LYS A 65 -7.20 2.99 -5.93
C LYS A 65 -8.19 2.63 -4.83
N ALA A 66 -8.73 3.66 -4.18
CA ALA A 66 -9.78 3.51 -3.18
C ALA A 66 -11.08 3.12 -3.88
N ASN A 67 -11.56 1.91 -3.61
CA ASN A 67 -12.87 1.43 -4.00
C ASN A 67 -13.33 0.39 -2.97
N GLN A 68 -14.60 0.01 -3.03
CA GLN A 68 -15.17 -0.91 -2.03
C GLN A 68 -14.43 -2.25 -1.95
N ALA A 69 -13.96 -2.78 -3.08
CA ALA A 69 -13.23 -4.04 -3.11
C ALA A 69 -11.86 -3.92 -2.42
N THR A 70 -11.10 -2.87 -2.73
CA THR A 70 -9.82 -2.54 -2.10
C THR A 70 -10.00 -2.36 -0.60
N LEU A 71 -10.98 -1.57 -0.17
CA LEU A 71 -11.26 -1.33 1.26
C LEU A 71 -11.64 -2.62 1.99
N ASN A 72 -12.48 -3.47 1.37
CA ASN A 72 -12.81 -4.79 1.92
C ASN A 72 -11.58 -5.72 2.03
N MET A 73 -10.64 -5.65 1.08
CA MET A 73 -9.38 -6.37 1.16
C MET A 73 -8.52 -5.84 2.32
N LEU A 74 -8.42 -4.53 2.47
CA LEU A 74 -7.65 -3.89 3.55
C LEU A 74 -8.20 -4.24 4.92
N LEU A 75 -9.52 -4.28 5.12
CA LEU A 75 -10.13 -4.72 6.38
C LEU A 75 -9.72 -6.16 6.78
N ARG A 76 -9.52 -7.05 5.80
CA ARG A 76 -9.11 -8.44 6.05
C ARG A 76 -7.64 -8.54 6.47
N VAL A 77 -6.80 -7.64 5.98
CA VAL A 77 -5.36 -7.64 6.28
C VAL A 77 -4.97 -6.53 7.27
N GLU A 78 -5.95 -5.82 7.82
CA GLU A 78 -5.77 -4.66 8.70
C GLU A 78 -4.71 -4.89 9.79
N PRO A 79 -4.68 -6.02 10.54
CA PRO A 79 -3.66 -6.23 11.57
C PRO A 79 -2.21 -6.25 11.07
N PHE A 80 -1.96 -6.22 9.77
CA PHE A 80 -0.64 -6.33 9.15
C PHE A 80 -0.23 -5.10 8.35
N VAL A 81 -1.17 -4.20 8.09
CA VAL A 81 -0.96 -3.04 7.24
C VAL A 81 -1.38 -1.76 7.94
N THR A 82 -0.76 -0.67 7.54
CA THR A 82 -1.26 0.67 7.79
C THR A 82 -1.45 1.36 6.45
N TYR A 83 -2.44 2.23 6.35
CA TYR A 83 -2.70 2.99 5.12
C TYR A 83 -3.30 4.34 5.41
N GLY A 84 -3.31 5.22 4.42
CA GLY A 84 -3.94 6.52 4.48
C GLY A 84 -3.84 7.24 3.15
N TYR A 85 -4.03 8.56 3.17
CA TYR A 85 -4.11 9.40 1.97
C TYR A 85 -2.76 10.11 1.74
N PRO A 86 -1.95 9.65 0.77
CA PRO A 86 -0.69 10.31 0.48
C PRO A 86 -0.95 11.67 -0.18
N ASN A 87 -0.20 12.69 0.22
CA ASN A 87 -0.19 13.97 -0.47
C ASN A 87 0.74 13.94 -1.70
N LEU A 88 0.62 14.94 -2.58
CA LEU A 88 1.43 15.02 -3.81
C LEU A 88 2.94 15.01 -3.53
N LYS A 89 3.37 15.67 -2.45
CA LYS A 89 4.78 15.68 -2.03
C LYS A 89 5.29 14.26 -1.81
N ASN A 90 4.58 13.45 -1.03
CA ASN A 90 4.96 12.08 -0.73
C ASN A 90 4.87 11.15 -1.93
N VAL A 91 3.85 11.33 -2.79
CA VAL A 91 3.78 10.59 -4.06
C VAL A 91 5.03 10.87 -4.89
N LYS A 92 5.37 12.15 -5.06
CA LYS A 92 6.57 12.58 -5.78
C LYS A 92 7.81 11.96 -5.16
N GLU A 93 8.07 12.20 -3.88
CA GLU A 93 9.31 11.72 -3.26
C GLU A 93 9.46 10.20 -3.29
N LEU A 94 8.38 9.43 -3.14
CA LEU A 94 8.42 7.98 -3.25
C LEU A 94 8.82 7.53 -4.66
N VAL A 95 8.20 8.11 -5.68
CA VAL A 95 8.48 7.79 -7.09
C VAL A 95 9.91 8.16 -7.45
N TYR A 96 10.40 9.36 -7.08
CA TYR A 96 11.76 9.79 -7.41
C TYR A 96 12.84 9.00 -6.64
N LYS A 97 12.67 8.80 -5.31
CA LYS A 97 13.73 8.21 -4.48
C LYS A 97 13.73 6.67 -4.49
N LYS A 98 12.57 6.06 -4.69
CA LYS A 98 12.38 4.60 -4.53
C LYS A 98 11.66 3.95 -5.70
N GLY A 99 11.28 4.71 -6.72
CA GLY A 99 10.61 4.20 -7.90
C GLY A 99 11.47 3.18 -8.63
N THR A 100 10.90 2.00 -8.82
CA THR A 100 11.49 0.96 -9.66
C THR A 100 10.40 0.40 -10.57
N GLY A 101 10.70 0.29 -11.85
CA GLY A 101 9.82 -0.25 -12.88
C GLY A 101 10.04 -1.74 -13.09
N LYS A 102 9.08 -2.36 -13.77
CA LYS A 102 9.15 -3.74 -14.24
C LYS A 102 9.40 -3.73 -15.74
N VAL A 103 10.65 -4.00 -16.12
CA VAL A 103 11.09 -4.12 -17.52
C VAL A 103 11.62 -5.54 -17.71
N ASP A 104 11.13 -6.27 -18.71
CA ASP A 104 11.51 -7.67 -18.99
C ASP A 104 11.48 -8.60 -17.76
N LYS A 105 10.48 -8.39 -16.88
CA LYS A 105 10.31 -9.10 -15.61
C LYS A 105 11.42 -8.86 -14.58
N GLN A 106 12.34 -7.94 -14.84
CA GLN A 106 13.34 -7.48 -13.91
C GLN A 106 12.95 -6.16 -13.26
N ARG A 107 13.55 -5.89 -12.09
CA ARG A 107 13.36 -4.65 -11.35
C ARG A 107 14.44 -3.67 -11.77
N VAL A 108 14.04 -2.53 -12.33
CA VAL A 108 14.98 -1.50 -12.82
C VAL A 108 14.67 -0.16 -12.15
N PRO A 109 15.66 0.59 -11.65
CA PRO A 109 15.47 1.97 -11.19
C PRO A 109 14.90 2.87 -12.29
N LEU A 110 14.03 3.81 -11.92
CA LEU A 110 13.47 4.78 -12.87
C LEU A 110 14.42 5.96 -13.09
N THR A 111 15.54 5.71 -13.77
CA THR A 111 16.57 6.73 -14.03
C THR A 111 16.55 7.28 -15.47
N ASP A 112 15.84 6.61 -16.37
CA ASP A 112 15.75 6.97 -17.79
C ASP A 112 14.29 7.00 -18.24
N ASN A 113 13.87 8.13 -18.84
CA ASN A 113 12.52 8.29 -19.38
C ASN A 113 12.26 7.34 -20.56
N ASN A 114 13.29 6.93 -21.31
CA ASN A 114 13.13 5.96 -22.41
C ASN A 114 12.55 4.63 -21.90
N LEU A 115 12.95 4.20 -20.70
CA LEU A 115 12.40 2.98 -20.09
C LEU A 115 10.93 3.11 -19.71
N ILE A 116 10.52 4.32 -19.31
CA ILE A 116 9.14 4.63 -18.95
C ILE A 116 8.28 4.66 -20.22
N GLU A 117 8.72 5.40 -21.24
CA GLU A 117 8.05 5.49 -22.53
C GLU A 117 7.93 4.12 -23.21
N GLN A 118 8.98 3.29 -23.19
CA GLN A 118 8.91 1.94 -23.75
C GLN A 118 7.86 1.07 -23.03
N ALA A 119 7.71 1.21 -21.71
CA ALA A 119 6.80 0.38 -20.93
C ALA A 119 5.36 0.90 -20.89
N LEU A 120 5.17 2.22 -20.90
CA LEU A 120 3.89 2.90 -20.65
C LEU A 120 3.53 3.96 -21.69
N GLY A 121 4.35 4.21 -22.71
CA GLY A 121 4.12 5.24 -23.72
C GLY A 121 2.82 5.06 -24.50
N SER A 122 2.35 3.82 -24.69
CA SER A 122 1.04 3.53 -25.28
C SER A 122 -0.14 4.06 -24.45
N HIS A 123 0.10 4.40 -23.19
CA HIS A 123 -0.86 4.97 -22.24
C HIS A 123 -0.61 6.47 -22.00
N GLY A 124 0.25 7.11 -22.80
CA GLY A 124 0.59 8.52 -22.66
C GLY A 124 1.46 8.86 -21.44
N VAL A 125 2.12 7.86 -20.83
CA VAL A 125 3.05 8.06 -19.71
C VAL A 125 4.47 7.91 -20.26
N ILE A 126 5.15 9.03 -20.47
CA ILE A 126 6.46 9.08 -21.12
C ILE A 126 7.60 9.41 -20.16
N CYS A 127 7.31 10.04 -19.01
CA CYS A 127 8.32 10.42 -18.03
C CYS A 127 7.90 10.14 -16.58
N LEU A 128 8.82 10.41 -15.66
CA LEU A 128 8.57 10.30 -14.21
C LEU A 128 7.43 11.22 -13.74
N GLU A 129 7.35 12.42 -14.28
CA GLU A 129 6.32 13.40 -13.95
C GLU A 129 4.92 12.90 -14.32
N ASP A 130 4.79 12.21 -15.47
CA ASP A 130 3.53 11.58 -15.87
C ASP A 130 3.15 10.44 -14.92
N ILE A 131 4.12 9.64 -14.46
CA ILE A 131 3.85 8.61 -13.44
C ILE A 131 3.31 9.25 -12.16
N VAL A 132 3.94 10.33 -11.69
CA VAL A 132 3.50 11.06 -10.49
C VAL A 132 2.09 11.64 -10.70
N HIS A 133 1.85 12.26 -11.85
CA HIS A 133 0.55 12.82 -12.20
C HIS A 133 -0.53 11.73 -12.20
N GLU A 134 -0.31 10.65 -12.95
CA GLU A 134 -1.24 9.53 -13.13
C GLU A 134 -1.59 8.88 -11.78
N ILE A 135 -0.61 8.73 -10.89
CA ILE A 135 -0.83 8.21 -9.53
C ILE A 135 -1.62 9.19 -8.68
N ALA A 136 -1.19 10.45 -8.62
CA ALA A 136 -1.77 11.46 -7.72
C ALA A 136 -3.23 11.78 -8.08
N THR A 137 -3.56 11.83 -9.37
CA THR A 137 -4.93 12.10 -9.85
C THR A 137 -5.80 10.85 -9.92
N VAL A 138 -5.20 9.65 -9.79
CA VAL A 138 -5.86 8.36 -10.02
C VAL A 138 -6.47 8.34 -11.43
N GLY A 139 -5.62 8.60 -12.41
CA GLY A 139 -5.97 8.74 -13.81
C GLY A 139 -6.50 7.46 -14.49
N PRO A 140 -6.78 7.53 -15.79
CA PRO A 140 -7.36 6.41 -16.56
C PRO A 140 -6.47 5.17 -16.62
N HIS A 141 -5.15 5.35 -16.59
CA HIS A 141 -4.12 4.31 -16.71
C HIS A 141 -3.41 4.01 -15.38
N PHE A 142 -4.03 4.40 -14.26
CA PHE A 142 -3.51 4.15 -12.91
C PHE A 142 -3.14 2.69 -12.66
N LYS A 143 -3.91 1.75 -13.21
CA LYS A 143 -3.68 0.31 -13.02
C LYS A 143 -2.41 -0.13 -13.73
N GLU A 144 -2.19 0.33 -14.95
CA GLU A 144 -1.04 0.04 -15.79
C GLU A 144 0.22 0.64 -15.13
N THR A 145 0.15 1.91 -14.73
CA THR A 145 1.23 2.64 -14.05
C THR A 145 1.61 1.98 -12.71
N THR A 146 0.63 1.65 -11.86
CA THR A 146 0.93 0.97 -10.59
C THR A 146 1.37 -0.48 -10.77
N SER A 147 0.93 -1.18 -11.82
CA SER A 147 1.38 -2.53 -12.17
C SER A 147 2.83 -2.55 -12.66
N PHE A 148 3.23 -1.53 -13.44
CA PHE A 148 4.61 -1.31 -13.86
C PHE A 148 5.54 -1.06 -12.67
N LEU A 149 5.13 -0.20 -11.72
CA LEU A 149 5.91 0.04 -10.51
C LEU A 149 6.01 -1.23 -9.67
N TYR A 150 7.21 -1.56 -9.19
CA TYR A 150 7.37 -2.54 -8.10
C TYR A 150 6.93 -1.93 -6.75
N PRO A 151 6.57 -2.76 -5.76
CA PRO A 151 6.34 -2.27 -4.40
C PRO A 151 7.55 -1.50 -3.87
N PHE A 152 7.31 -0.33 -3.28
CA PHE A 152 8.34 0.52 -2.70
C PHE A 152 8.99 -0.18 -1.51
N LYS A 153 10.32 -0.24 -1.48
CA LYS A 153 11.07 -0.76 -0.32
C LYS A 153 11.37 0.39 0.63
N LEU A 154 10.55 0.52 1.67
CA LEU A 154 10.69 1.56 2.66
C LEU A 154 11.71 1.17 3.74
N LYS A 155 12.34 2.17 4.35
CA LYS A 155 13.25 1.96 5.48
C LYS A 155 12.43 1.64 6.74
N LYS A 156 13.04 0.91 7.67
CA LYS A 156 12.50 0.79 9.03
C LYS A 156 12.50 2.21 9.64
N PRO A 157 11.37 2.69 10.19
CA PRO A 157 11.37 3.97 10.90
C PRO A 157 12.16 3.85 12.20
N GLU A 158 12.49 4.99 12.80
CA GLU A 158 13.13 5.06 14.11
C GLU A 158 12.33 4.29 15.17
N ASP A 159 13.04 3.78 16.18
CA ASP A 159 12.42 3.05 17.28
C ASP A 159 11.45 3.98 18.04
N GLY A 160 10.26 3.47 18.36
CA GLY A 160 9.19 4.26 18.99
C GLY A 160 8.16 4.82 18.00
N VAL A 161 8.45 4.93 16.70
CA VAL A 161 7.45 5.40 15.70
C VAL A 161 6.35 4.36 15.48
N LEU A 162 6.72 3.07 15.40
CA LEU A 162 5.78 1.95 15.32
C LEU A 162 5.88 1.11 16.59
N HIS A 163 4.78 1.04 17.35
CA HIS A 163 4.71 0.36 18.64
C HIS A 163 4.47 -1.15 18.54
N LYS A 164 4.43 -1.68 17.32
CA LYS A 164 4.10 -3.08 16.98
C LYS A 164 2.74 -3.52 17.53
N LYS A 165 1.79 -2.59 17.73
CA LYS A 165 0.45 -2.88 18.25
C LYS A 165 -0.51 -3.21 17.10
N LYS A 166 -1.02 -4.45 17.06
CA LYS A 166 -2.03 -4.94 16.09
C LYS A 166 -3.46 -4.42 16.37
N ARG A 167 -3.58 -3.16 16.81
CA ARG A 167 -4.84 -2.45 17.03
C ARG A 167 -4.96 -1.29 16.03
N PRO A 168 -6.18 -0.86 15.66
CA PRO A 168 -6.37 0.24 14.73
C PRO A 168 -5.69 1.54 15.22
N TYR A 169 -5.24 2.38 14.29
CA TYR A 169 -4.56 3.64 14.58
C TYR A 169 -5.44 4.58 15.41
N LYS A 170 -6.72 4.70 15.05
CA LYS A 170 -7.72 5.47 15.81
C LYS A 170 -7.90 5.02 17.27
N ASP A 171 -7.55 3.76 17.58
CA ASP A 171 -7.60 3.18 18.92
C ASP A 171 -6.19 3.20 19.59
N GLY A 172 -5.30 4.08 19.11
CA GLY A 172 -3.93 4.26 19.59
C GLY A 172 -2.95 3.18 19.13
N GLY A 173 -3.26 2.43 18.08
CA GLY A 173 -2.38 1.39 17.52
C GLY A 173 -1.58 1.86 16.32
N ASP A 174 -1.05 0.89 15.56
CA ASP A 174 -0.26 1.18 14.36
C ASP A 174 -1.00 0.80 13.06
N THR A 175 -2.09 0.05 13.13
CA THR A 175 -2.70 -0.63 11.97
C THR A 175 -3.92 0.09 11.39
N GLY A 176 -4.30 -0.24 10.16
CA GLY A 176 -5.50 0.28 9.51
C GLY A 176 -5.35 1.71 8.97
N ASN A 177 -6.49 2.41 8.83
CA ASN A 177 -6.51 3.76 8.30
C ASN A 177 -5.95 4.75 9.32
N ARG A 178 -4.97 5.55 8.89
CA ARG A 178 -4.44 6.70 9.62
C ARG A 178 -4.59 8.01 8.85
N GLU A 179 -5.45 8.01 7.82
CA GLU A 179 -5.86 9.20 7.06
C GLU A 179 -4.63 9.98 6.56
N ASP A 180 -4.60 11.29 6.74
CA ASP A 180 -3.47 12.13 6.32
C ASP A 180 -2.22 11.94 7.19
N LYS A 181 -2.33 11.35 8.38
CA LYS A 181 -1.17 11.04 9.25
C LYS A 181 -0.28 9.93 8.68
N ILE A 182 -0.69 9.30 7.57
CA ILE A 182 0.24 8.44 6.80
C ILE A 182 1.43 9.24 6.27
N ASN A 183 1.25 10.54 6.00
CA ASN A 183 2.27 11.36 5.36
C ASN A 183 3.51 11.56 6.23
N ASP A 184 3.31 11.69 7.54
CA ASP A 184 4.38 11.77 8.53
C ASP A 184 5.19 10.47 8.55
N LEU A 185 4.49 9.31 8.56
CA LEU A 185 5.13 8.00 8.54
C LEU A 185 5.91 7.76 7.23
N ILE A 186 5.34 8.13 6.07
CA ILE A 186 6.04 8.02 4.78
C ILE A 186 7.33 8.83 4.82
N SER A 187 7.27 10.07 5.32
CA SER A 187 8.44 10.96 5.38
C SER A 187 9.57 10.38 6.23
N MET A 188 9.23 9.72 7.36
CA MET A 188 10.21 9.05 8.23
C MET A 188 10.79 7.76 7.63
N MET A 189 10.10 7.13 6.68
CA MET A 189 10.48 5.84 6.09
C MET A 189 11.07 5.94 4.68
N ASN A 190 11.12 7.15 4.10
CA ASN A 190 11.60 7.38 2.73
C ASN A 190 13.13 7.46 2.67
#